data_AF-A0A7Z2SVX6-F1
#
_entry.id   AF-A0A7Z2SVX6-F1
#
_cell.length_a   1.000
_cell.length_b   1.000
_cell.length_c   1.000
_cell.angle_alpha   90.00
_cell.angle_beta   90.00
_cell.angle_gamma   90.00
#
_symmetry.space_group_name_H-M   'P 1'
#
loop_
_entity.id
_entity.type
_entity.pdbx_description
1 polymer ?
#
loop_
_entity_poly.entity_id
_entity_poly.type
_entity_poly.pdbx_seq_one_letter_code
_entity_poly.pdbx_strand_id
1 'polypeptide(L)'
;MKTTSVFLEMIRLLILLFLIAGIGFTAVNGVFRSFGIDVAETPGGTALSLSMLILYFVLYRNKLQFTGYYQGKGRMKLKRPITLLLVSTSIFLIVLAPFLH
;
A
#
# COMPACT_ATOMS: atom_id res chain seq x y z
N MET A 1 25.61 12.04 10.36
CA MET A 1 24.45 11.38 9.70
C MET A 1 25.00 10.18 8.93
N LYS A 2 24.66 8.93 9.27
CA LYS A 2 25.23 7.76 8.56
C LYS A 2 24.39 7.47 7.31
N THR A 3 24.88 7.86 6.14
CA THR A 3 24.25 7.66 4.81
C THR A 3 23.85 6.20 4.54
N THR A 4 24.57 5.25 5.14
CA THR A 4 24.26 3.81 5.08
C THR A 4 22.90 3.43 5.67
N SER A 5 22.40 4.11 6.71
CA SER A 5 21.09 3.78 7.29
C SER A 5 19.93 4.22 6.41
N VAL A 6 20.10 5.30 5.65
CA VAL A 6 19.10 5.78 4.68
C VAL A 6 19.01 4.82 3.49
N PHE A 7 20.15 4.36 2.99
CA PHE A 7 20.20 3.41 1.87
C PHE A 7 19.52 2.07 2.21
N LEU A 8 19.79 1.52 3.40
CA LEU A 8 19.11 0.31 3.88
C LEU A 8 17.60 0.50 4.04
N GLU A 9 17.15 1.67 4.49
CA GLU A 9 15.73 1.98 4.61
C GLU A 9 15.05 2.09 3.24
N MET A 10 15.72 2.63 2.22
CA MET A 10 15.20 2.65 0.84
C MET A 10 15.04 1.24 0.28
N ILE A 11 16.03 0.37 0.46
CA ILE A 11 15.93 -1.04 0.03
C ILE A 11 14.74 -1.71 0.73
N ARG A 12 14.61 -1.50 2.05
CA ARG A 12 13.49 -2.04 2.83
C ARG A 12 12.13 -1.54 2.32
N LEU A 13 12.02 -0.25 2.00
CA LEU A 13 10.82 0.33 1.43
C LEU A 13 10.43 -0.37 0.14
N LEU A 14 11.37 -0.57 -0.78
CA LEU A 14 11.14 -1.26 -2.06
C LEU A 14 10.72 -2.73 -1.86
N ILE A 15 11.41 -3.46 -0.98
CA ILE A 15 11.06 -4.85 -0.66
C ILE A 15 9.64 -4.93 -0.08
N LEU A 16 9.32 -4.08 0.89
CA LEU A 16 7.99 -4.05 1.51
C LEU A 16 6.90 -3.60 0.53
N LEU A 17 7.22 -2.70 -0.40
CA LEU A 17 6.29 -2.27 -1.44
C LEU A 17 5.91 -3.46 -2.32
N PHE A 18 6.90 -4.20 -2.81
CA PHE A 18 6.66 -5.40 -3.62
C PHE A 18 5.89 -6.47 -2.83
N LEU A 19 6.30 -6.74 -1.59
CA LEU A 19 5.68 -7.78 -0.75
C LEU A 19 4.25 -7.43 -0.31
N ILE A 20 3.94 -6.17 -0.02
CA ILE A 20 2.63 -5.79 0.50
C ILE A 20 1.72 -5.37 -0.64
N ALA A 21 2.13 -4.39 -1.44
CA ALA A 21 1.28 -3.86 -2.50
C ALA A 21 1.22 -4.79 -3.71
N GLY A 22 2.36 -5.37 -4.11
CA GLY A 22 2.41 -6.31 -5.24
C GLY A 22 1.66 -7.62 -4.97
N ILE A 23 2.00 -8.30 -3.86
CA ILE A 23 1.28 -9.54 -3.47
C ILE A 23 -0.18 -9.23 -3.10
N GLY A 24 -0.45 -8.09 -2.45
CA GLY A 24 -1.82 -7.67 -2.15
C GLY A 24 -2.66 -7.48 -3.41
N PHE A 25 -2.10 -6.86 -4.45
CA PHE A 25 -2.76 -6.72 -5.73
C PHE A 25 -3.09 -8.08 -6.37
N THR A 26 -2.10 -8.99 -6.45
CA THR A 26 -2.33 -10.30 -7.08
C THR A 26 -3.34 -11.14 -6.30
N ALA A 27 -3.33 -11.07 -4.98
CA ALA A 27 -4.31 -11.74 -4.12
C ALA A 27 -5.73 -11.20 -4.37
N VAL A 28 -5.92 -9.88 -4.37
CA VAL A 28 -7.25 -9.28 -4.56
C VAL A 28 -7.75 -9.46 -5.99
N ASN A 29 -6.90 -9.29 -7.00
CA ASN A 29 -7.28 -9.58 -8.39
C ASN A 29 -7.60 -11.07 -8.58
N GLY A 30 -6.91 -11.97 -7.88
CA GLY A 30 -7.24 -13.41 -7.87
C GLY A 30 -8.65 -13.69 -7.34
N VAL A 31 -9.08 -12.95 -6.31
CA VAL A 31 -10.46 -13.03 -5.81
C VAL A 31 -11.44 -12.53 -6.87
N PHE A 32 -11.20 -11.38 -7.51
CA PHE A 32 -12.07 -10.90 -8.59
C PHE A 32 -12.15 -11.88 -9.76
N ARG A 33 -11.02 -12.49 -10.15
CA ARG A 33 -10.96 -13.52 -11.20
C ARG A 33 -11.77 -14.76 -10.84
N SER A 34 -11.86 -15.13 -9.56
CA SER A 34 -12.74 -16.24 -9.13
C SER A 34 -14.23 -15.95 -9.36
N PHE A 35 -14.62 -14.67 -9.46
CA PHE A 35 -15.95 -14.23 -9.86
C PHE A 35 -16.08 -13.95 -11.36
N GLY A 36 -15.07 -14.29 -12.17
CA GLY A 36 -15.06 -14.07 -13.62
C GLY A 36 -14.70 -12.65 -14.05
N ILE A 37 -14.20 -11.81 -13.13
CA ILE A 37 -13.85 -10.41 -13.40
C ILE A 37 -12.32 -10.26 -13.37
N ASP A 38 -11.70 -9.88 -14.48
CA ASP A 38 -10.28 -9.51 -14.50
C ASP A 38 -10.12 -8.01 -14.62
N VAL A 39 -9.62 -7.38 -13.55
CA VAL A 39 -9.41 -5.93 -13.54
C VAL A 39 -7.98 -5.53 -13.92
N ALA A 40 -7.06 -6.48 -14.11
CA ALA A 40 -5.64 -6.18 -14.31
C ALA A 40 -5.34 -5.18 -15.44
N GLU A 41 -6.04 -5.29 -16.57
CA GLU A 41 -5.83 -4.44 -17.76
C GLU A 41 -6.94 -3.39 -17.95
N THR A 42 -7.71 -3.11 -16.90
CA THR A 42 -8.81 -2.14 -16.91
C THR A 42 -8.47 -0.91 -16.07
N PRO A 43 -9.24 0.19 -16.18
CA PRO A 43 -9.16 1.30 -15.22
C PRO A 43 -9.34 0.81 -13.76
N GLY A 44 -10.12 -0.24 -13.52
CA GLY A 44 -10.23 -0.92 -12.23
C GLY A 44 -8.89 -1.41 -11.66
N GLY A 45 -7.97 -1.89 -12.52
CA GLY A 45 -6.63 -2.32 -12.11
C GLY A 45 -5.77 -1.16 -11.61
N THR A 46 -5.94 0.03 -12.18
CA THR A 46 -5.27 1.25 -11.70
C THR A 46 -5.84 1.69 -10.33
N ALA A 47 -7.16 1.61 -10.15
CA ALA A 47 -7.82 1.89 -8.88
C ALA A 47 -7.38 0.90 -7.79
N LEU A 48 -7.31 -0.39 -8.12
CA LEU A 48 -6.81 -1.43 -7.23
C LEU A 48 -5.34 -1.20 -6.86
N SER A 49 -4.48 -0.88 -7.83
CA SER A 49 -3.07 -0.55 -7.58
C SER A 49 -2.91 0.64 -6.64
N LEU A 50 -3.67 1.71 -6.88
CA LEU A 50 -3.66 2.91 -6.02
C LEU A 50 -4.15 2.59 -4.60
N SER A 51 -5.18 1.77 -4.47
CA SER A 51 -5.68 1.33 -3.15
C SER A 51 -4.61 0.59 -2.33
N MET A 52 -3.85 -0.29 -3.00
CA MET A 52 -2.77 -1.06 -2.38
C MET A 52 -1.59 -0.17 -1.98
N LEU A 53 -1.26 0.82 -2.80
CA LEU A 53 -0.26 1.84 -2.46
C LEU A 53 -0.64 2.64 -1.22
N ILE A 54 -1.91 3.04 -1.10
CA ILE A 54 -2.40 3.77 0.08
C ILE A 54 -2.34 2.88 1.32
N LEU A 55 -2.77 1.61 1.24
CA LEU A 55 -2.69 0.67 2.37
C LEU A 55 -1.25 0.43 2.80
N TYR A 56 -0.35 0.22 1.85
CA TYR A 56 1.09 0.11 2.11
C TYR A 56 1.61 1.35 2.84
N PHE A 57 1.28 2.55 2.36
CA PHE A 57 1.71 3.80 2.97
C PHE A 57 1.22 3.94 4.43
N VAL A 58 -0.06 3.64 4.68
CA VAL A 58 -0.64 3.67 6.03
C VAL A 58 0.06 2.67 6.95
N LEU A 59 0.24 1.43 6.50
CA LEU A 59 0.89 0.37 7.28
C LEU A 59 2.35 0.72 7.58
N TYR A 60 3.05 1.28 6.60
CA TYR A 60 4.42 1.72 6.76
C TYR A 60 4.52 2.85 7.79
N ARG A 61 3.77 3.95 7.61
CA ARG A 61 3.83 5.13 8.50
C ARG A 61 3.39 4.85 9.94
N ASN A 62 2.48 3.89 10.16
CA ASN A 62 1.95 3.63 11.50
C ASN A 62 2.66 2.51 12.25
N LYS A 63 3.26 1.54 11.55
CA LYS A 63 3.87 0.35 12.17
C LYS A 63 5.29 0.07 11.67
N LEU A 64 5.48 -0.15 10.37
CA LEU A 64 6.75 -0.70 9.85
C LEU A 64 7.90 0.31 9.94
N GLN A 65 7.62 1.60 9.79
CA GLN A 65 8.62 2.66 9.88
C GLN A 65 9.33 2.66 11.24
N PHE A 66 8.65 2.30 12.35
CA PHE A 66 9.23 2.30 13.71
C PHE A 66 10.22 1.16 13.95
N THR A 67 10.14 0.11 13.15
CA THR A 67 11.10 -1.01 13.15
C THR A 67 12.30 -0.76 12.22
N GLY A 68 12.34 0.41 11.56
CA GLY A 68 13.38 0.82 10.60
C GLY A 68 14.76 1.10 11.19
N TYR A 69 15.75 1.13 10.31
CA TYR A 69 17.14 1.47 10.61
C TYR A 69 17.34 2.99 10.74
N TYR A 70 16.46 3.78 10.10
CA TYR A 70 16.50 5.23 10.15
C TYR A 70 15.64 5.79 11.28
N GLN A 71 16.29 6.44 12.26
CA GLN A 71 15.70 7.02 13.47
C GLN A 71 15.55 8.56 13.40
N GLY A 72 15.24 9.11 12.22
CA GLY A 72 15.15 10.57 12.03
C GLY A 72 13.91 11.23 12.64
N LYS A 73 13.95 12.56 12.76
CA LYS A 73 12.91 13.42 13.39
C LYS A 73 11.52 13.32 12.75
N GLY A 74 11.39 12.75 11.55
CA GLY A 74 10.12 12.58 10.82
C GLY A 74 9.30 11.32 11.16
N ARG A 75 9.72 10.54 12.16
CA ARG A 75 9.02 9.32 12.62
C ARG A 75 7.82 9.65 13.52
N MET A 76 6.75 10.09 12.89
CA MET A 76 5.46 10.31 13.55
C MET A 76 4.40 9.45 12.89
N LYS A 77 3.59 8.79 13.73
CA LYS A 77 2.39 8.08 13.28
C LYS A 77 1.43 9.08 12.63
N LEU A 78 0.65 8.61 11.66
CA LEU A 78 -0.45 9.39 11.15
C LEU A 78 -1.46 9.61 12.28
N LYS A 79 -2.08 10.80 12.30
CA LYS A 79 -3.21 11.04 13.20
C LYS A 79 -4.33 10.03 12.84
N ARG A 80 -5.05 9.57 13.87
CA ARG A 80 -6.18 8.63 13.71
C ARG A 80 -7.17 9.02 12.60
N PRO A 81 -7.66 10.27 12.47
CA PRO A 81 -8.59 10.64 11.40
C PRO A 81 -8.00 10.46 10.00
N ILE A 82 -6.71 10.77 9.81
CA ILE A 82 -6.03 10.62 8.52
C ILE A 82 -5.87 9.14 8.17
N THR A 83 -5.52 8.32 9.16
CA THR A 83 -5.43 6.86 8.98
C THR A 83 -6.77 6.29 8.57
N LEU A 84 -7.85 6.66 9.27
CA LEU A 84 -9.21 6.20 8.96
C LEU A 84 -9.63 6.63 7.55
N LEU A 85 -9.40 7.89 7.19
CA LEU A 85 -9.72 8.43 5.87
C LEU A 85 -8.98 7.67 4.76
N LEU A 86 -7.68 7.46 4.89
CA LEU A 86 -6.89 6.74 3.89
C LEU A 86 -7.34 5.28 3.75
N VAL A 87 -7.58 4.60 4.87
CA VAL A 87 -8.07 3.21 4.86
C VAL A 87 -9.47 3.13 4.25
N SER A 88 -10.38 4.05 4.58
CA SER A 88 -11.71 4.09 3.96
C SER A 88 -11.64 4.34 2.46
N THR A 89 -10.76 5.24 2.02
CA THR A 89 -10.54 5.50 0.59
C THR A 89 -9.98 4.28 -0.13
N SER A 90 -9.02 3.57 0.47
CA SER A 90 -8.51 2.31 -0.08
C SER A 90 -9.61 1.27 -0.24
N ILE A 91 -10.43 1.06 0.80
CA ILE A 91 -11.53 0.09 0.75
C ILE A 91 -12.53 0.48 -0.34
N PHE A 92 -12.90 1.76 -0.42
CA PHE A 92 -13.78 2.27 -1.45
C PHE A 92 -13.24 2.00 -2.86
N LEU A 93 -11.95 2.26 -3.12
CA LEU A 93 -11.32 1.99 -4.41
C LEU A 93 -11.28 0.50 -4.76
N ILE A 94 -11.05 -0.38 -3.78
CA ILE A 94 -11.09 -1.84 -3.99
C ILE A 94 -12.49 -2.28 -4.40
N VAL A 95 -13.51 -1.78 -3.71
CA VAL A 95 -14.91 -2.11 -4.02
C VAL A 95 -15.32 -1.55 -5.38
N LEU A 96 -14.82 -0.36 -5.74
CA LEU A 96 -15.11 0.27 -7.02
C LEU A 96 -14.40 -0.40 -8.21
N ALA A 97 -13.22 -0.99 -8.00
CA ALA A 97 -12.39 -1.59 -9.05
C ALA A 97 -13.15 -2.51 -10.04
N PRO A 98 -13.94 -3.51 -9.62
CA PRO A 98 -14.65 -4.40 -10.54
C PRO A 98 -15.77 -3.71 -11.34
N PHE A 99 -16.20 -2.51 -10.97
CA PHE A 99 -17.22 -1.75 -11.70
C PHE A 99 -16.62 -0.82 -12.77
N LEU A 100 -15.29 -0.68 -12.79
CA LEU A 100 -14.55 0.16 -13.73
C LEU A 100 -13.94 -0.72 -14.83
N HIS A 101 -14.69 -0.92 -15.91
CA HIS A 101 -14.25 -1.66 -17.10
C HIS A 101 -13.71 -0.73 -18.19
#